data_AF-A0A847D7L7-F1
#
_entry.id   AF-A0A847D7L7-F1
#
_cell.length_a   1.000
_cell.length_b   1.000
_cell.length_c   1.000
_cell.angle_alpha   90.00
_cell.angle_beta   90.00
_cell.angle_gamma   90.00
#
_symmetry.space_group_name_H-M   'P 1'
#
loop_
_entity.id
_entity.type
_entity.pdbx_description
1 polymer ?
#
loop_
_entity_poly.entity_id
_entity_poly.type
_entity_poly.pdbx_seq_one_letter_code
_entity_poly.pdbx_strand_id
1 'polypeptide(L)'
;MKFVSWNVNGLRAIVNKNFADIFSDFDADFFCLQETKLQEGQIELAFPGYESYWNYADRKGYSGTAIYTKHTPLSVRLGIS
;
A
#
# COMPACT_ATOMS: atom_id res chain seq x y z
N MET A 1 10.02 -15.56 -5.17
CA MET A 1 9.15 -14.40 -5.39
C MET A 1 7.79 -14.65 -4.77
N LYS A 2 7.36 -13.78 -3.85
CA LYS A 2 6.11 -13.84 -3.10
C LYS A 2 5.31 -12.57 -3.33
N PHE A 3 4.04 -12.74 -3.69
CA PHE A 3 3.10 -11.65 -3.91
C PHE A 3 1.98 -11.74 -2.88
N VAL A 4 1.68 -10.62 -2.24
CA VAL A 4 0.52 -10.48 -1.36
C VAL A 4 -0.41 -9.45 -1.98
N SER A 5 -1.69 -9.76 -2.01
CA SER A 5 -2.74 -8.80 -2.36
C SER A 5 -3.77 -8.79 -1.25
N TRP A 6 -4.01 -7.62 -0.66
CA TRP A 6 -4.91 -7.47 0.48
C TRP A 6 -5.82 -6.26 0.32
N ASN A 7 -7.11 -6.53 0.25
CA ASN A 7 -8.14 -5.51 0.47
C ASN A 7 -8.26 -5.20 1.97
N VAL A 8 -7.87 -4.00 2.37
CA VAL A 8 -7.81 -3.59 3.78
C VAL A 8 -9.08 -2.87 4.26
N ASN A 9 -10.02 -2.56 3.36
CA ASN A 9 -11.29 -1.86 3.66
C ASN A 9 -11.12 -0.58 4.51
N GLY A 10 -9.98 0.11 4.40
CA GLY A 10 -9.60 1.27 5.19
C GLY A 10 -8.33 1.03 6.02
N LEU A 11 -7.18 1.46 5.50
CA LEU A 11 -5.87 1.21 6.09
C LEU A 11 -5.72 1.84 7.49
N ARG A 12 -6.32 3.01 7.72
CA ARG A 12 -6.26 3.71 9.01
C ARG A 12 -6.80 2.88 10.18
N ALA A 13 -7.72 1.96 9.92
CA ALA A 13 -8.32 1.12 10.96
C ALA A 13 -7.37 0.02 11.49
N ILE A 14 -6.35 -0.34 10.71
CA ILE A 14 -5.42 -1.44 11.01
C ILE A 14 -3.97 -0.97 11.17
N VAL A 15 -3.61 0.20 10.63
CA VAL A 15 -2.22 0.70 10.65
C VAL A 15 -1.64 0.86 12.05
N ASN A 16 -2.46 1.31 13.01
CA ASN A 16 -2.07 1.50 14.41
C ASN A 16 -2.24 0.23 15.27
N LYS A 17 -2.58 -0.91 14.65
CA LYS A 17 -2.75 -2.19 15.31
C LYS A 17 -1.54 -3.07 14.99
N ASN A 18 -1.73 -4.07 14.16
CA ASN A 18 -0.74 -5.09 13.82
C ASN A 18 -0.34 -5.07 12.34
N PHE A 19 -0.65 -3.99 11.61
CA PHE A 19 -0.35 -3.93 10.18
C PHE A 19 1.16 -4.07 9.89
N ALA A 20 2.01 -3.40 10.66
CA ALA A 20 3.47 -3.49 10.49
C ALA A 20 3.99 -4.92 10.76
N ASP A 21 3.45 -5.58 11.79
CA ASP A 21 3.81 -6.96 12.12
C ASP A 21 3.37 -7.92 11.00
N ILE A 22 2.11 -7.81 10.55
CA ILE A 22 1.59 -8.59 9.42
C ILE A 22 2.42 -8.37 8.15
N PHE A 23 2.77 -7.10 7.87
CA PHE A 23 3.59 -6.74 6.72
C PHE A 23 4.96 -7.43 6.77
N SER A 24 5.63 -7.36 7.93
CA SER A 24 6.93 -7.96 8.18
C SER A 24 6.86 -9.49 8.12
N ASP A 25 5.85 -10.10 8.73
CA ASP A 25 5.66 -11.57 8.77
C ASP A 25 5.42 -12.15 7.37
N PHE A 26 4.71 -11.38 6.52
CA PHE A 26 4.51 -11.80 5.14
C PHE A 26 5.79 -11.69 4.30
N ASP A 27 6.69 -10.75 4.59
CA ASP A 27 7.99 -10.57 3.91
C ASP A 27 7.92 -10.67 2.37
N ALA A 28 6.86 -10.08 1.78
CA ALA A 28 6.56 -10.25 0.37
C ALA A 28 7.57 -9.51 -0.54
N ASP A 29 7.81 -10.01 -1.74
CA ASP A 29 8.53 -9.24 -2.77
C ASP A 29 7.69 -8.08 -3.30
N PHE A 30 6.37 -8.28 -3.33
CA PHE A 30 5.36 -7.28 -3.69
C PHE A 30 4.16 -7.39 -2.75
N PHE A 31 3.82 -6.30 -2.09
CA PHE A 31 2.67 -6.21 -1.17
C PHE A 31 1.69 -5.18 -1.71
N CYS A 32 0.58 -5.65 -2.25
CA CYS A 32 -0.44 -4.83 -2.89
C CYS A 32 -1.62 -4.61 -1.94
N LEU A 33 -1.96 -3.36 -1.69
CA LEU A 33 -3.09 -2.94 -0.88
C LEU A 33 -4.22 -2.39 -1.77
N GLN A 34 -5.44 -2.85 -1.52
CA GLN A 34 -6.65 -2.28 -2.08
C GLN A 34 -7.55 -1.72 -1.00
N GLU A 35 -8.39 -0.78 -1.41
CA GLU A 35 -9.30 -0.06 -0.54
C GLU A 35 -8.62 0.66 0.64
N THR A 36 -7.55 1.41 0.39
CA THR A 36 -6.82 2.10 1.47
C THR A 36 -7.66 3.18 2.16
N LYS A 37 -8.60 3.81 1.44
CA LYS A 37 -9.44 4.94 1.88
C LYS A 37 -8.63 6.11 2.46
N LEU A 38 -7.44 6.35 1.91
CA LEU A 38 -6.54 7.44 2.32
C LEU A 38 -6.48 8.54 1.26
N GLN A 39 -6.30 9.77 1.75
CA GLN A 39 -5.88 10.94 0.98
C GLN A 39 -4.38 11.17 1.20
N GLU A 40 -3.75 11.90 0.28
CA GLU A 40 -2.34 12.29 0.39
C GLU A 40 -2.08 13.04 1.71
N GLY A 41 -0.93 12.76 2.35
CA GLY A 41 -0.52 13.38 3.61
C GLY A 41 -1.23 12.89 4.88
N GLN A 42 -2.22 11.99 4.79
CA GLN A 42 -2.91 11.46 5.98
C GLN A 42 -2.08 10.47 6.78
N ILE A 43 -1.20 9.71 6.12
CA ILE A 43 -0.33 8.71 6.72
C ILE A 43 0.99 8.72 5.95
N GLU A 44 2.08 8.60 6.69
CA GLU A 44 3.40 8.25 6.18
C GLU A 44 3.75 6.85 6.71
N LEU A 45 3.88 5.87 5.81
CA LEU A 45 4.13 4.47 6.18
C LEU A 45 5.23 3.90 5.30
N ALA A 46 6.45 3.91 5.82
CA ALA A 46 7.64 3.38 5.19
C ALA A 46 8.14 2.13 5.89
N PHE A 47 8.61 1.15 5.11
CA PHE A 47 9.20 -0.08 5.62
C PHE A 47 10.64 -0.20 5.10
N PRO A 48 11.64 -0.48 5.96
CA PRO A 48 13.02 -0.63 5.52
C PRO A 48 13.15 -1.69 4.42
N GLY A 49 13.88 -1.36 3.35
CA GLY A 49 14.10 -2.26 2.21
C GLY A 49 12.93 -2.35 1.23
N TYR A 50 11.88 -1.55 1.40
CA TYR A 50 10.77 -1.46 0.46
C TYR A 50 10.65 -0.05 -0.13
N GLU A 51 10.47 0.01 -1.44
CA GLU A 51 9.89 1.16 -2.13
C GLU A 51 8.36 1.08 -2.05
N SER A 52 7.67 2.22 -1.96
CA SER A 52 6.21 2.27 -1.93
C SER A 52 5.66 3.22 -2.98
N TYR A 53 4.56 2.82 -3.62
CA TYR A 53 3.88 3.57 -4.66
C TYR A 53 2.40 3.64 -4.32
N TRP A 54 1.86 4.86 -4.31
CA TRP A 54 0.50 5.13 -3.85
C TRP A 54 -0.33 5.76 -4.96
N ASN A 55 -1.53 5.24 -5.13
CA ASN A 55 -2.56 5.86 -5.96
C ASN A 55 -3.72 6.24 -5.03
N TYR A 56 -3.70 7.48 -4.54
CA TYR A 56 -4.69 7.99 -3.61
C TYR A 56 -6.06 8.21 -4.29
N ALA A 57 -7.11 8.27 -3.49
CA ALA A 57 -8.44 8.61 -3.99
C ALA A 57 -8.61 10.13 -4.10
N ASP A 58 -8.83 10.63 -5.32
CA ASP A 58 -9.10 12.06 -5.56
C ASP A 58 -10.45 12.53 -5.01
N ARG A 59 -11.43 11.62 -4.96
CA ARG A 59 -12.81 11.92 -4.56
C ARG A 59 -13.15 11.30 -3.21
N LYS A 60 -13.77 12.09 -2.34
CA LYS A 60 -14.30 11.62 -1.05
C LYS A 60 -15.31 10.49 -1.29
N GLY A 61 -15.10 9.35 -0.65
CA GLY A 61 -15.91 8.13 -0.82
C GLY A 61 -15.32 7.08 -1.78
N TYR A 62 -14.30 7.45 -2.56
CA TYR A 62 -13.51 6.49 -3.34
C TYR A 62 -12.30 5.99 -2.54
N SER A 63 -11.72 4.90 -2.99
CA SER A 63 -10.62 4.24 -2.28
C SER A 63 -9.38 4.13 -3.14
N GLY A 64 -8.23 4.36 -2.52
CA GLY A 64 -6.93 4.26 -3.17
C GLY A 64 -6.35 2.85 -3.14
N THR A 65 -5.18 2.72 -3.76
CA THR A 65 -4.35 1.52 -3.75
C THR A 65 -2.92 1.89 -3.38
N ALA A 66 -2.16 0.90 -2.92
CA ALA A 66 -0.72 1.06 -2.68
C ALA A 66 0.01 -0.23 -3.03
N ILE A 67 1.27 -0.11 -3.44
CA ILE A 67 2.16 -1.25 -3.66
C ILE A 67 3.45 -0.97 -2.90
N TYR A 68 3.90 -1.95 -2.12
CA TYR A 68 5.25 -2.00 -1.59
C TYR A 68 6.06 -3.05 -2.34
N THR A 69 7.32 -2.78 -2.65
CA THR A 69 8.19 -3.74 -3.31
C THR A 69 9.64 -3.63 -2.86
N LYS A 70 10.33 -4.77 -2.79
CA LYS A 70 11.78 -4.86 -2.59
C LYS A 70 12.57 -4.60 -3.87
N HIS A 71 11.89 -4.54 -5.02
CA HIS A 71 12.49 -4.49 -6.35
C HIS A 71 12.17 -3.15 -7.01
N THR A 72 13.21 -2.38 -7.38
CA THR A 72 13.00 -1.14 -8.13
C THR A 72 12.35 -1.44 -9.49
N PRO A 73 11.14 -0.94 -9.76
CA PRO A 73 10.42 -1.22 -11.00
C PRO A 73 11.02 -0.46 -12.18
N LEU A 74 10.94 -1.03 -13.39
CA LEU A 74 11.36 -0.34 -14.62
C LEU A 74 10.51 0.90 -14.92
N SER A 75 9.23 0.87 -14.56
CA SER A 75 8.30 1.99 -14.71
C SER A 75 7.10 1.83 -13.79
N VAL A 76 6.55 2.95 -13.31
CA VAL A 76 5.29 3.00 -12.56
C VAL A 76 4.31 3.93 -13.29
N ARG A 77 3.04 3.51 -13.33
CA ARG A 77 1.92 4.28 -13.86
C ARG A 77 0.83 4.31 -12.81
N LEU A 78 0.40 5.52 -12.43
CA LEU A 78 -0.70 5.73 -11.50
C LEU A 78 -1.92 6.19 -12.31
N GLY A 79 -3.11 5.76 -11.89
CA GLY A 79 -4.35 6.00 -12.64
C GLY A 79 -4.55 5.05 -13.82
N ILE A 80 -5.66 5.26 -14.55
CA ILE A 80 -5.98 4.55 -15.79
C ILE A 80 -5.89 5.59 -16.91
N SER A 81 -4.94 5.41 -17.82
CA SER A 81 -4.77 6.22 -19.04
C SER A 81 -5.60 5.67 -20.19
#